data_AF-A0A3D6DYK4-F1
#
_entry.id   AF-A0A3D6DYK4-F1
#
_cell.length_a   1.000
_cell.length_b   1.000
_cell.length_c   1.000
_cell.angle_alpha   90.00
_cell.angle_beta   90.00
_cell.angle_gamma   90.00
#
_symmetry.space_group_name_H-M   'P 1'
#
loop_
_entity.id
_entity.type
_entity.pdbx_description
1 polymer ?
#
loop_
_entity_poly.entity_id
_entity_poly.type
_entity_poly.pdbx_seq_one_letter_code
_entity_poly.pdbx_strand_id
1 'polypeptide(L)'
;EQIWKYRFFYRDLNDLLTRNRVLEIHFKQIMAHKVHTATKLCEGLVSTGAMRATTDELRALATNMTVIASYWLSFEYACDPRGKVESGRIGRGVYQVMAMVSPFLLDESRGLLEKLSREYV
;
A
#
# COMPACT_ATOMS: atom_id res chain seq x y z
N GLU A 1 -5.67 -4.81 -11.16
CA GLU A 1 -6.54 -6.00 -11.37
C GLU A 1 -6.16 -7.25 -10.56
N GLN A 2 -4.87 -7.63 -10.46
CA GLN A 2 -4.51 -8.91 -9.82
C GLN A 2 -4.87 -9.03 -8.33
N ILE A 3 -4.68 -7.97 -7.53
CA ILE A 3 -5.07 -7.96 -6.10
C ILE A 3 -6.57 -8.23 -5.93
N TRP A 4 -7.41 -7.68 -6.83
CA TRP A 4 -8.84 -7.95 -6.84
C TRP A 4 -9.17 -9.39 -7.24
N LYS A 5 -8.51 -9.88 -8.30
CA LYS A 5 -8.70 -11.22 -8.85
C LYS A 5 -8.39 -12.29 -7.80
N TYR A 6 -7.34 -12.07 -7.01
CA TYR A 6 -6.90 -12.97 -5.95
C TYR A 6 -7.30 -12.48 -4.55
N ARG A 7 -8.40 -11.74 -4.41
CA ARG A 7 -8.82 -11.16 -3.12
C ARG A 7 -9.02 -12.17 -1.99
N PHE A 8 -9.39 -13.42 -2.30
CA PHE A 8 -9.48 -14.50 -1.32
C PHE A 8 -8.14 -14.72 -0.60
N PHE A 9 -7.04 -14.67 -1.36
CA PHE A 9 -5.69 -14.86 -0.84
C PHE A 9 -5.33 -13.80 0.20
N TYR A 10 -5.70 -12.54 -0.06
CA TYR A 10 -5.42 -11.43 0.85
C TYR A 10 -6.32 -11.44 2.09
N ARG A 11 -7.60 -11.86 1.96
CA ARG A 11 -8.55 -11.94 3.08
C ARG A 11 -8.18 -13.02 4.09
N ASP A 12 -7.72 -14.18 3.62
CA ASP A 12 -7.40 -15.34 4.47
C ASP A 12 -5.89 -15.57 4.61
N LEU A 13 -5.08 -14.55 4.33
CA LEU A 13 -3.63 -14.63 4.24
C LEU A 13 -2.99 -15.30 5.47
N ASN A 14 -3.38 -14.91 6.68
CA ASN A 14 -2.77 -15.45 7.91
C ASN A 14 -3.00 -16.97 8.06
N ASP A 15 -4.20 -17.46 7.73
CA ASP A 15 -4.50 -18.90 7.79
C ASP A 15 -3.74 -19.66 6.71
N LEU A 16 -3.67 -19.11 5.49
CA LEU A 16 -2.92 -19.68 4.38
C LEU A 16 -1.42 -19.79 4.67
N LEU A 17 -0.81 -18.77 5.27
CA LEU A 17 0.61 -18.77 5.64
C LEU A 17 0.90 -19.81 6.74
N THR A 18 0.02 -19.92 7.73
CA THR A 18 0.20 -20.89 8.85
C THR A 18 0.16 -22.33 8.37
N ARG A 19 -0.61 -22.62 7.31
CA ARG A 19 -0.83 -23.99 6.80
C ARG A 19 0.09 -24.38 5.64
N ASN A 20 0.83 -23.44 5.05
CA ASN A 20 1.66 -23.70 3.87
C ASN A 20 3.02 -23.01 3.95
N ARG A 21 4.05 -23.78 4.32
CA ARG A 21 5.43 -23.29 4.49
C ARG A 21 6.05 -22.72 3.20
N VAL A 22 5.74 -23.30 2.03
CA VAL A 22 6.26 -22.78 0.75
C VAL A 22 5.68 -21.40 0.48
N LEU A 23 4.38 -21.26 0.72
CA LEU A 23 3.70 -19.98 0.60
C LEU A 23 4.23 -18.95 1.61
N GLU A 24 4.46 -19.36 2.86
CA GLU A 24 5.07 -18.52 3.89
C GLU A 24 6.40 -17.91 3.43
N ILE A 25 7.31 -18.75 2.93
CA ILE A 25 8.64 -18.31 2.47
C ILE A 25 8.51 -17.34 1.30
N HIS A 26 7.72 -17.67 0.28
CA HIS A 26 7.55 -16.82 -0.89
C HIS A 26 6.85 -15.51 -0.55
N PHE A 27 5.84 -15.54 0.31
CA PHE A 27 5.12 -14.34 0.69
C PHE A 27 6.01 -13.40 1.53
N LYS A 28 6.86 -13.94 2.40
CA LYS A 28 7.88 -13.15 3.11
C LYS A 28 8.82 -12.43 2.14
N GLN A 29 9.27 -13.11 1.08
CA GLN A 29 10.10 -12.50 0.04
C GLN A 29 9.35 -11.40 -0.72
N ILE A 30 8.07 -11.63 -1.07
CA ILE A 30 7.22 -10.64 -1.72
C ILE A 30 7.08 -9.39 -0.84
N MET A 31 6.82 -9.55 0.46
CA MET A 31 6.68 -8.44 1.40
C MET A 31 7.99 -7.66 1.52
N ALA A 32 9.13 -8.34 1.65
CA ALA A 32 10.44 -7.70 1.68
C ALA A 32 10.73 -6.91 0.39
N HIS A 33 10.39 -7.49 -0.77
CA HIS A 33 10.56 -6.84 -2.06
C HIS A 33 9.67 -5.60 -2.22
N LYS A 34 8.41 -5.66 -1.74
CA LYS A 34 7.51 -4.50 -1.73
C LYS A 34 8.06 -3.35 -0.89
N VAL A 35 8.55 -3.64 0.32
CA VAL A 35 9.18 -2.62 1.18
C VAL A 35 10.38 -2.01 0.47
N HIS A 36 11.28 -2.84 -0.06
CA HIS A 36 12.46 -2.36 -0.79
C HIS A 36 12.08 -1.45 -1.97
N THR A 37 11.09 -1.85 -2.76
CA THR A 37 10.61 -1.07 -3.90
C THR A 37 10.01 0.26 -3.46
N ALA A 38 9.17 0.26 -2.42
CA ALA A 38 8.58 1.47 -1.87
C ALA A 38 9.67 2.43 -1.31
N THR A 39 10.68 1.89 -0.63
CA THR A 39 11.84 2.68 -0.19
C THR A 39 12.56 3.32 -1.38
N LYS A 40 12.87 2.55 -2.43
CA LYS A 40 13.55 3.07 -3.63
C LYS A 40 12.76 4.17 -4.34
N LEU A 41 11.43 4.03 -4.41
CA LEU A 41 10.57 5.07 -4.97
C LEU A 41 10.65 6.37 -4.16
N CYS A 42 10.56 6.28 -2.83
CA CYS A 42 10.63 7.46 -1.97
C CYS A 42 12.03 8.09 -1.95
N GLU A 43 13.10 7.28 -1.96
CA GLU A 43 14.48 7.75 -2.15
C GLU A 43 14.63 8.51 -3.46
N GLY A 44 14.01 8.02 -4.55
CA GLY A 44 13.95 8.71 -5.83
C GLY A 44 13.32 10.10 -5.70
N LEU A 45 12.15 10.20 -5.04
CA LEU A 45 11.48 11.49 -4.81
C LEU A 45 12.31 12.45 -3.94
N VAL A 46 13.06 11.94 -2.98
CA VAL A 46 14.00 12.78 -2.19
C VAL A 46 15.14 13.27 -3.08
N SER A 47 15.72 12.39 -3.91
CA SER A 47 16.83 12.76 -4.79
C SER A 47 16.48 13.81 -5.84
N THR A 48 15.22 13.85 -6.29
CA THR A 48 14.72 14.88 -7.22
C THR A 48 14.25 16.16 -6.53
N GLY A 49 14.32 16.24 -5.19
CA GLY A 49 13.81 17.38 -4.43
C GLY A 49 12.28 17.48 -4.41
N ALA A 50 11.56 16.38 -4.73
CA ALA A 50 10.10 16.32 -4.67
C ALA A 50 9.56 15.95 -3.27
N MET A 51 10.41 15.36 -2.43
CA MET A 51 10.11 14.90 -1.09
C MET A 51 11.20 15.33 -0.11
N ARG A 52 10.81 15.62 1.14
CA ARG A 52 11.74 15.79 2.26
C ARG A 52 11.37 14.82 3.38
N ALA A 53 12.24 13.85 3.61
CA ALA A 53 12.11 12.85 4.68
C ALA A 53 13.51 12.39 5.12
N THR A 54 13.65 12.06 6.40
CA THR A 54 14.83 11.37 6.93
C THR A 54 14.84 9.89 6.54
N THR A 55 15.99 9.23 6.64
CA THR A 55 16.13 7.80 6.34
C THR A 55 15.18 6.93 7.19
N ASP A 56 14.96 7.29 8.45
CA ASP A 56 14.08 6.52 9.33
C ASP A 56 12.61 6.73 8.98
N GLU A 57 12.22 7.96 8.60
CA GLU A 57 10.88 8.24 8.07
C GLU A 57 10.62 7.50 6.76
N LEU A 58 11.58 7.44 5.84
CA LEU A 58 11.47 6.67 4.60
C LEU A 58 11.26 5.17 4.85
N ARG A 59 12.00 4.60 5.81
CA ARG A 59 11.86 3.18 6.18
C ARG A 59 10.49 2.90 6.78
N ALA A 60 10.02 3.76 7.68
CA ALA A 60 8.69 3.65 8.28
C ALA A 60 7.59 3.80 7.23
N LEU A 61 7.70 4.80 6.35
CA LEU A 61 6.75 5.07 5.27
C LEU A 61 6.63 3.88 4.33
N ALA A 62 7.75 3.34 3.82
CA ALA A 62 7.76 2.19 2.93
C ALA A 62 7.13 0.93 3.56
N THR A 63 7.37 0.72 4.86
CA THR A 63 6.75 -0.36 5.62
C THR A 63 5.24 -0.18 5.71
N ASN A 64 4.78 1.01 6.11
CA ASN A 64 3.36 1.31 6.25
C ASN A 64 2.60 1.22 4.91
N MET A 65 3.20 1.72 3.82
CA MET A 65 2.69 1.55 2.45
C MET A 65 2.49 0.07 2.11
N THR A 66 3.48 -0.77 2.43
CA THR A 66 3.42 -2.21 2.15
C THR A 66 2.34 -2.91 2.98
N VAL A 67 2.18 -2.53 4.25
CA VAL A 67 1.13 -3.05 5.14
C VAL A 67 -0.25 -2.71 4.58
N ILE A 68 -0.52 -1.43 4.31
CA ILE A 68 -1.82 -1.01 3.76
C ILE A 68 -2.08 -1.68 2.43
N ALA A 69 -1.14 -1.64 1.49
CA ALA A 69 -1.33 -2.26 0.17
C ALA A 69 -1.56 -3.78 0.22
N SER A 70 -1.18 -4.46 1.31
CA SER A 70 -1.32 -5.92 1.45
C SER A 70 -2.52 -6.33 2.30
N TYR A 71 -2.92 -5.53 3.28
CA TYR A 71 -4.02 -5.86 4.20
C TYR A 71 -5.27 -5.00 4.02
N TRP A 72 -5.27 -4.05 3.08
CA TRP A 72 -6.41 -3.17 2.82
C TRP A 72 -7.72 -3.91 2.57
N LEU A 73 -7.70 -4.98 1.76
CA LEU A 73 -8.92 -5.74 1.48
C LEU A 73 -9.47 -6.47 2.70
N SER A 74 -8.61 -6.87 3.64
CA SER A 74 -9.01 -7.50 4.89
C SER A 74 -9.59 -6.47 5.85
N PHE A 75 -8.99 -5.27 5.91
CA PHE A 75 -9.53 -4.12 6.65
C PHE A 75 -10.91 -3.71 6.14
N GLU A 76 -11.05 -3.48 4.83
CA GLU A 76 -12.33 -3.12 4.20
C GLU A 76 -13.40 -4.20 4.40
N TYR A 77 -13.02 -5.47 4.33
CA TYR A 77 -13.95 -6.58 4.61
C TYR A 77 -14.41 -6.57 6.07
N ALA A 78 -13.52 -6.30 7.02
CA ALA A 78 -13.89 -6.20 8.44
C ALA A 78 -14.80 -5.00 8.72
N CYS A 79 -14.60 -3.88 8.02
CA CYS A 79 -15.47 -2.70 8.13
C CYS A 79 -16.87 -2.93 7.54
N ASP A 80 -16.98 -3.68 6.45
CA ASP A 80 -18.27 -3.97 5.81
C ASP A 80 -18.34 -5.39 5.20
N PRO A 81 -18.56 -6.42 6.04
CA PRO A 81 -18.52 -7.83 5.61
C PRO A 81 -19.65 -8.19 4.64
N ARG A 82 -20.78 -7.47 4.70
CA ARG A 82 -21.99 -7.71 3.90
C ARG A 82 -22.21 -6.64 2.83
N GLY A 83 -21.23 -5.76 2.66
CA GLY A 83 -21.25 -4.68 1.69
C GLY A 83 -21.45 -5.17 0.27
N LYS A 84 -22.48 -4.66 -0.39
CA LYS A 84 -22.79 -4.99 -1.80
C LYS A 84 -21.95 -4.19 -2.79
N VAL A 85 -21.32 -3.10 -2.35
CA VAL A 85 -20.51 -2.21 -3.21
C VAL A 85 -19.06 -2.68 -3.19
N GLU A 86 -18.73 -3.56 -4.12
CA GLU A 86 -17.36 -4.04 -4.35
C GLU A 86 -16.52 -3.03 -5.17
N SER A 87 -17.16 -2.21 -6.01
CA SER A 87 -16.50 -1.18 -6.81
C SER A 87 -15.94 -0.05 -5.93
N GLY A 88 -14.69 0.34 -6.18
CA GLY A 88 -14.02 1.44 -5.45
C GLY A 88 -13.28 1.05 -4.17
N ARG A 89 -13.44 -0.19 -3.67
CA ARG A 89 -12.69 -0.68 -2.50
C ARG A 89 -11.19 -0.53 -2.69
N ILE A 90 -10.67 -0.96 -3.84
CA ILE A 90 -9.22 -0.83 -4.13
C ILE A 90 -8.81 0.64 -4.27
N GLY A 91 -9.66 1.48 -4.87
CA GLY A 91 -9.37 2.91 -5.05
C GLY A 91 -9.13 3.61 -3.73
N ARG A 92 -10.00 3.40 -2.75
CA ARG A 92 -9.80 3.91 -1.38
C ARG A 92 -8.47 3.46 -0.77
N GLY A 93 -8.03 2.22 -1.03
CA GLY A 93 -6.74 1.73 -0.54
C GLY A 93 -5.56 2.45 -1.19
N VAL A 94 -5.63 2.70 -2.50
CA VAL A 94 -4.64 3.52 -3.20
C VAL A 94 -4.60 4.93 -2.63
N TYR A 95 -5.77 5.53 -2.39
CA TYR A 95 -5.87 6.83 -1.73
C TYR A 95 -5.17 6.84 -0.36
N GLN A 96 -5.37 5.82 0.48
CA GLN A 96 -4.70 5.74 1.79
C GLN A 96 -3.17 5.65 1.66
N VAL A 97 -2.68 4.89 0.67
CA VAL A 97 -1.23 4.81 0.39
C VAL A 97 -0.69 6.18 -0.04
N MET A 98 -1.40 6.89 -0.91
CA MET A 98 -1.03 8.24 -1.34
C MET A 98 -1.07 9.24 -0.17
N ALA A 99 -2.10 9.18 0.67
CA ALA A 99 -2.26 10.07 1.82
C ALA A 99 -1.09 10.01 2.80
N MET A 100 -0.45 8.84 2.97
CA MET A 100 0.76 8.72 3.80
C MET A 100 1.98 9.42 3.22
N VAL A 101 2.07 9.53 1.91
CA VAL A 101 3.20 10.15 1.20
C VAL A 101 3.07 11.68 1.21
N SER A 102 1.84 12.19 1.14
CA SER A 102 1.51 13.62 1.01
C SER A 102 2.24 14.56 1.99
N PRO A 103 2.35 14.26 3.31
CA PRO A 103 3.03 15.13 4.26
C PRO A 103 4.51 15.35 3.97
N PHE A 104 5.15 14.40 3.29
CA PHE A 104 6.58 14.45 2.94
C PHE A 104 6.84 15.14 1.60
N LEU A 105 5.81 15.32 0.77
CA LEU A 105 5.95 15.98 -0.54
C LEU A 105 6.06 17.50 -0.38
N LEU A 106 6.85 18.08 -1.28
CA LEU A 106 7.04 19.52 -1.43
C LEU A 106 6.05 20.11 -2.45
N ASP A 107 5.77 21.41 -2.34
CA ASP A 107 4.62 22.14 -2.88
C ASP A 107 4.04 21.62 -4.21
N GLU A 108 4.79 21.66 -5.31
CA GLU A 108 4.30 21.22 -6.63
C GLU A 108 3.93 19.74 -6.66
N SER A 109 4.73 18.90 -6.01
CA SER A 109 4.52 17.44 -5.96
C SER A 109 3.30 17.08 -5.11
N ARG A 110 3.06 17.83 -4.02
CA ARG A 110 1.86 17.67 -3.19
C ARG A 110 0.59 18.00 -4.00
N GLY A 111 0.59 19.13 -4.71
CA GLY A 111 -0.55 19.53 -5.53
C GLY A 111 -0.85 18.54 -6.67
N LEU A 112 0.17 17.92 -7.25
CA LEU A 112 0.00 16.88 -8.27
C LEU A 112 -0.60 15.60 -7.68
N LEU A 113 -0.12 15.18 -6.50
CA LEU A 113 -0.65 14.01 -5.79
C LEU A 113 -2.11 14.21 -5.37
N GLU A 114 -2.50 15.40 -4.90
CA GLU A 114 -3.89 15.73 -4.56
C GLU A 114 -4.84 15.75 -5.76
N LYS A 115 -4.33 16.05 -6.96
CA LYS A 115 -5.12 15.92 -8.19
C LYS A 115 -5.34 14.45 -8.54
N LEU A 116 -4.29 13.64 -8.49
CA LEU A 116 -4.35 12.20 -8.75
C LEU A 116 -5.23 11.46 -7.73
N SER A 117 -5.13 11.79 -6.45
CA SER A 117 -5.86 11.10 -5.38
C SER A 117 -7.38 11.26 -5.49
N ARG A 118 -7.85 12.36 -6.09
CA ARG A 118 -9.27 12.61 -6.37
C ARG A 118 -9.89 11.65 -7.38
N GLU A 119 -9.09 10.98 -8.21
CA GLU A 119 -9.59 9.96 -9.14
C GLU A 119 -9.89 8.62 -8.44
N TYR A 120 -9.46 8.46 -7.19
CA TYR A 120 -9.57 7.21 -6.42
C TYR A 120 -10.65 7.25 -5.32
N VAL A 121 -11.26 8.41 -5.06
CA VAL A 121 -12.33 8.65 -4.09
C VAL A 121 -13.64 8.89 -4.83
#